data_AF-A0A2M7P3Z0-F1
#
_entry.id   AF-A0A2M7P3Z0-F1
#
_cell.length_a   1.000
_cell.length_b   1.000
_cell.length_c   1.000
_cell.angle_alpha   90.00
_cell.angle_beta   90.00
_cell.angle_gamma   90.00
#
_symmetry.space_group_name_H-M   'P 1'
#
loop_
_entity.id
_entity.type
_entity.pdbx_description
1 polymer ?
#
loop_
_entity_poly.entity_id
_entity_poly.type
_entity_poly.pdbx_seq_one_letter_code
_entity_poly.pdbx_strand_id
1 'polypeptide(L)' 'MVNSSHHQAVKNVGQGLVVSAISSDGIIEAIESMDGLFLGVQWHPERMEEESSKQIFSFVAQETLSFSIT' A
#
# COMPACT_ATOMS: atom_id res chain seq x y z
N MET A 1 9.45 -5.21 -8.91
CA MET A 1 9.02 -6.60 -8.64
C MET A 1 8.80 -6.70 -7.15
N VAL A 2 7.73 -7.36 -6.69
CA VAL A 2 7.38 -7.51 -5.27
C VAL A 2 7.14 -8.98 -4.96
N ASN A 3 7.19 -9.37 -3.68
CA ASN A 3 6.81 -10.71 -3.30
C ASN A 3 5.28 -10.92 -3.43
N SER A 4 4.84 -12.17 -3.56
CA SER A 4 3.42 -12.52 -3.55
C SER A 4 3.21 -13.77 -2.73
N SER A 5 2.31 -13.69 -1.74
CA SER A 5 1.98 -14.78 -0.81
C SER A 5 0.53 -14.64 -0.32
N HIS A 6 -0.41 -14.61 -1.26
CA HIS A 6 -1.84 -14.48 -0.98
C HIS A 6 -2.66 -15.36 -1.94
N HIS A 7 -3.78 -15.91 -1.46
CA HIS A 7 -4.72 -16.68 -2.28
C HIS A 7 -5.93 -15.85 -2.73
N GLN A 8 -6.05 -14.63 -2.23
CA GLN A 8 -7.15 -13.71 -2.51
C GLN A 8 -6.59 -12.39 -2.99
N ALA A 9 -7.41 -11.63 -3.72
CA ALA A 9 -7.07 -10.33 -4.26
C ALA A 9 -8.31 -9.43 -4.28
N VAL A 10 -8.08 -8.12 -4.32
CA VAL A 10 -9.15 -7.12 -4.45
C VAL A 10 -9.81 -7.27 -5.82
N LYS A 11 -11.13 -7.51 -5.81
CA LYS A 11 -11.95 -7.53 -7.03
C LYS A 11 -12.51 -6.15 -7.37
N ASN A 12 -13.02 -5.44 -6.36
CA ASN A 12 -13.60 -4.11 -6.49
C ASN A 12 -13.03 -3.23 -5.39
N VAL A 13 -12.55 -2.04 -5.77
CA VAL A 13 -12.03 -1.05 -4.83
C VAL A 13 -13.18 -0.34 -4.12
N GLY A 14 -13.02 -0.09 -2.82
CA GLY A 14 -14.01 0.61 -2.02
C GLY A 14 -14.15 2.09 -2.39
N GLN A 15 -15.26 2.71 -2.00
CA GLN A 15 -15.50 4.13 -2.23
C GLN A 15 -14.41 4.99 -1.55
N GLY A 16 -13.89 5.99 -2.27
CA GLY A 16 -12.87 6.90 -1.75
C GLY A 16 -11.42 6.39 -1.89
N LEU A 17 -11.24 5.19 -2.43
CA LEU A 17 -9.94 4.61 -2.74
C LEU A 17 -9.73 4.53 -4.26
N VAL A 18 -8.48 4.59 -4.68
CA VAL A 18 -8.04 4.44 -6.07
C VAL A 18 -7.00 3.33 -6.19
N VAL A 19 -6.84 2.77 -7.39
CA VAL A 19 -5.80 1.77 -7.67
C VAL A 19 -4.49 2.48 -7.99
N SER A 20 -3.42 2.13 -7.27
CA SER A 20 -2.08 2.71 -7.45
C SER A 20 -1.09 1.75 -8.13
N ALA A 21 -1.32 0.44 -8.03
CA ALA A 21 -0.49 -0.56 -8.71
C ALA A 21 -1.29 -1.78 -9.16
N ILE A 22 -0.94 -2.28 -10.34
CA ILE A 22 -1.49 -3.50 -10.94
C ILE A 22 -0.32 -4.35 -11.44
N SER A 23 -0.33 -5.65 -11.14
CA SER A 23 0.63 -6.62 -11.65
C SER A 23 0.36 -6.99 -13.12
N SER A 24 1.32 -7.66 -13.78
CA SER A 24 1.19 -8.04 -15.19
C SER A 24 0.06 -9.03 -15.48
N ASP A 25 -0.41 -9.78 -14.49
CA ASP A 25 -1.57 -10.68 -14.56
C ASP A 25 -2.90 -9.99 -14.18
N GLY A 26 -2.87 -8.67 -13.96
CA GLY A 26 -4.06 -7.85 -13.74
C GLY A 26 -4.56 -7.79 -12.31
N ILE A 27 -3.80 -8.29 -11.34
CA ILE A 27 -4.13 -8.22 -9.91
C ILE A 27 -3.81 -6.83 -9.38
N ILE A 28 -4.76 -6.26 -8.60
CA ILE A 28 -4.55 -5.00 -7.89
C ILE A 28 -3.58 -5.27 -6.74
N GLU A 29 -2.42 -4.61 -6.78
CA GLU A 29 -1.33 -4.77 -5.82
C GLU A 29 -1.24 -3.62 -4.83
N ALA A 30 -1.75 -2.44 -5.18
CA ALA A 30 -1.81 -1.31 -4.25
C ALA A 30 -3.05 -0.44 -4.47
N ILE A 31 -3.57 0.10 -3.37
CA ILE A 31 -4.64 1.09 -3.34
C ILE A 31 -4.28 2.22 -2.37
N GLU A 32 -4.77 3.42 -2.64
CA GLU A 32 -4.60 4.56 -1.75
C GLU A 32 -5.87 5.41 -1.69
N SER A 33 -6.01 6.21 -0.64
CA SER A 33 -7.03 7.25 -0.59
C SER A 33 -6.55 8.51 -1.31
N MET A 34 -7.46 9.24 -1.93
CA MET A 34 -7.12 10.49 -2.63
C MET A 34 -6.64 11.61 -1.70
N ASP A 35 -6.95 11.52 -0.40
CA ASP A 35 -6.47 12.45 0.62
C ASP A 35 -5.05 12.10 1.13
N GLY A 36 -4.45 11.01 0.66
CA GLY A 36 -3.09 10.61 1.00
C GLY A 36 -2.93 10.04 2.41
N LEU A 37 -4.02 9.76 3.13
CA LEU A 37 -3.96 9.25 4.50
C LEU A 37 -3.88 7.72 4.58
N PHE A 38 -4.27 7.01 3.53
CA PHE A 38 -4.29 5.55 3.48
C PHE A 38 -3.48 5.02 2.31
N LEU A 39 -2.62 4.05 2.61
CA LEU A 39 -1.94 3.22 1.63
C LEU A 39 -2.13 1.75 2.02
N GLY A 40 -2.63 0.95 1.09
CA GLY A 40 -2.72 -0.49 1.20
C GLY A 40 -1.89 -1.15 0.11
N VAL A 41 -1.04 -2.09 0.48
CA VAL A 41 -0.26 -2.92 -0.44
C VAL A 41 -0.61 -4.39 -0.23
N GLN A 42 -0.66 -5.17 -1.31
CA GLN A 42 -1.05 -6.58 -1.28
C GLN A 42 0.14 -7.51 -0.99
N TRP A 43 1.36 -7.08 -1.35
CA TRP A 43 2.59 -7.77 -0.99
C TRP A 43 3.00 -7.51 0.47
N HIS A 44 4.06 -8.18 0.89
CA HIS A 44 4.67 -8.06 2.21
C HIS A 44 5.96 -7.21 2.15
N PRO A 45 5.88 -5.87 2.22
CA PRO A 45 7.07 -5.00 2.17
C PRO A 45 8.04 -5.24 3.34
N GLU A 46 7.57 -5.79 4.46
CA GLU A 46 8.41 -6.16 5.60
C GLU A 46 9.35 -7.35 5.32
N ARG A 47 9.07 -8.12 4.26
CA ARG A 47 9.89 -9.27 3.83
C ARG A 47 10.83 -8.91 2.68
N MET A 48 11.07 -7.63 2.47
CA MET A 48 11.81 -7.07 1.34
C MET A 48 12.88 -6.10 1.89
N GLU A 49 14.12 -6.22 1.40
CA GLU A 49 15.25 -5.39 1.87
C GLU A 49 15.45 -4.12 1.04
N GLU A 50 14.75 -4.00 -0.09
CA GLU A 50 14.85 -2.90 -1.04
C GLU A 50 14.44 -1.57 -0.40
N GLU A 51 15.12 -0.49 -0.81
CA GLU A 51 14.86 0.84 -0.28
C GLU A 51 13.42 1.31 -0.52
N SER A 52 12.82 0.93 -1.65
CA SER A 52 11.41 1.18 -1.95
C SER A 52 10.46 0.58 -0.89
N SER A 53 10.81 -0.57 -0.32
CA SER A 53 10.01 -1.21 0.73
C SER A 53 10.11 -0.44 2.04
N LYS A 54 11.28 0.11 2.37
CA LYS A 54 11.46 0.99 3.55
C LYS A 54 10.72 2.32 3.42
N GLN A 55 10.62 2.85 2.20
CA GLN A 55 9.89 4.09 1.92
C GLN A 55 8.39 3.97 2.24
N ILE A 56 7.78 2.79 2.04
CA ILE A 56 6.38 2.53 2.41
C ILE A 56 6.17 2.69 3.91
N PHE A 57 7.10 2.21 4.74
CA PHE A 57 7.03 2.42 6.19
C PHE A 57 7.29 3.86 6.60
N SER A 58 8.14 4.57 5.85
CA SER A 58 8.41 5.99 6.08
C SER A 58 7.18 6.85 5.84
N PHE A 59 6.36 6.52 4.84
CA PHE A 59 5.07 7.16 4.58
C PHE A 59 4.14 7.08 5.82
N VAL A 60 3.96 5.88 6.39
CA VAL A 60 3.13 5.69 7.60
C VAL A 60 3.71 6.42 8.82
N ALA A 61 5.04 6.40 8.97
CA ALA A 61 5.71 7.05 10.09
C ALA A 61 5.63 8.59 10.04
N GLN A 62 5.69 9.19 8.85
CA GLN A 62 5.59 10.64 8.66
C GLN A 62 4.18 11.16 8.97
N GLU A 63 3.15 10.45 8.53
CA GLU A 63 1.75 10.83 8.83
C GLU A 63 1.46 10.79 10.34
N THR A 64 2.05 9.84 11.08
CA THR A 64 1.86 9.75 12.54
C THR A 64 2.38 10.98 13.29
N LEU A 65 3.37 11.70 12.76
CA LEU A 65 3.87 12.96 13.35
C LEU A 65 2.92 14.15 13.11
N SER A 66 2.05 14.05 12.11
CA SER A 66 1.04 15.07 11.79
C SER A 66 -0.23 14.93 12.65
N PHE A 67 -0.49 13.75 13.20
CA PHE A 67 -1.57 13.49 14.15
C PHE A 67 -1.13 13.82 15.58
N SER A 68 -1.18 15.12 15.94
CA SER A 68 -1.01 15.53 17.33
C SER A 68 -2.25 15.14 18.13
N ILE A 69 -2.14 14.11 18.98
CA ILE A 69 -3.17 13.80 19.97
C ILE A 69 -3.13 14.92 21.02
N THR A 70 -4.08 15.85 20.96
CA THR A 70 -4.34 16.83 22.02
C THR A 70 -5.58 16.40 22.80
#